data_AF-A0A537E3K0-F1
#
_entry.id   AF-A0A537E3K0-F1
#
_cell.length_a   1.000
_cell.length_b   1.000
_cell.length_c   1.000
_cell.angle_alpha   90.00
_cell.angle_beta   90.00
_cell.angle_gamma   90.00
#
_symmetry.space_group_name_H-M   'P 1'
#
loop_
_entity.id
_entity.type
_entity.pdbx_description
1 polymer ?
#
loop_
_entity_poly.entity_id
_entity_poly.type
_entity_poly.pdbx_seq_one_letter_code
_entity_poly.pdbx_strand_id
1 'polypeptide(L)'
;MTRTYNDVSARIRETIVEHMPKDAEITRIEFEGPRLAIYVKNVNLLSEQNYVVTEIVNLLHKRIVIRSDQSIRLPEREAEVYIRKLVPAEAEVTAINFDPSLGEVVVEAKKPGVAIGKEAAVLQQVVKETRWRPRILRAPPLHSKIIASTRHILHTESEERSRILRDVGERIFRPTFTKAGYVRLITLGAFHEVGRAAMLI
;
A
#
# COMPACT_ATOMS: atom_id res chain seq x y z
N MET A 1 3.11 -28.30 -13.38
CA MET A 1 3.87 -27.11 -12.92
C MET A 1 3.04 -26.14 -12.08
N THR A 2 1.74 -25.98 -12.34
CA THR A 2 0.82 -25.12 -11.57
C THR A 2 0.62 -25.54 -10.11
N ARG A 3 0.77 -26.84 -9.79
CA ARG A 3 0.57 -27.37 -8.42
C ARG A 3 1.57 -26.81 -7.40
N THR A 4 2.87 -26.87 -7.69
CA THR A 4 3.93 -26.42 -6.75
C THR A 4 3.92 -24.91 -6.51
N TYR A 5 3.47 -24.14 -7.50
CA TYR A 5 3.29 -22.69 -7.39
C TYR A 5 2.17 -22.34 -6.40
N ASN A 6 1.03 -23.04 -6.49
CA ASN A 6 -0.06 -22.90 -5.53
C ASN A 6 0.37 -23.31 -4.12
N ASP A 7 1.24 -24.31 -3.97
CA ASP A 7 1.62 -24.83 -2.65
C ASP A 7 2.39 -23.80 -1.80
N VAL A 8 3.32 -23.02 -2.37
CA VAL A 8 4.07 -22.00 -1.60
C VAL A 8 3.19 -20.82 -1.23
N SER A 9 2.39 -20.34 -2.18
CA SER A 9 1.43 -19.26 -1.93
C SER A 9 0.34 -19.68 -0.94
N ALA A 10 -0.11 -20.94 -0.97
CA ALA A 10 -1.07 -21.50 -0.02
C ALA A 10 -0.46 -21.57 1.38
N ARG A 11 0.76 -22.08 1.53
CA ARG A 11 1.47 -22.10 2.83
C ARG A 11 1.62 -20.72 3.44
N ILE A 12 2.00 -19.72 2.64
CA ILE A 12 2.08 -18.33 3.10
C ILE A 12 0.72 -17.84 3.62
N ARG A 13 -0.37 -18.16 2.91
CA ARG A 13 -1.74 -17.78 3.31
C ARG A 13 -2.17 -18.48 4.59
N GLU A 14 -1.89 -19.78 4.73
CA GLU A 14 -2.19 -20.57 5.92
C GLU A 14 -1.50 -20.00 7.16
N THR A 15 -0.19 -19.73 7.06
CA THR A 15 0.58 -19.16 8.17
C THR A 15 0.02 -17.81 8.62
N ILE A 16 -0.47 -16.99 7.70
CA ILE A 16 -1.07 -15.69 8.03
C ILE A 16 -2.41 -15.87 8.76
N VAL A 17 -3.25 -16.81 8.30
CA VAL A 17 -4.56 -17.07 8.91
C VAL A 17 -4.40 -17.66 10.32
N GLU A 18 -3.37 -18.47 10.56
CA GLU A 18 -3.09 -19.03 11.89
C GLU A 18 -2.63 -17.99 12.92
N HIS A 19 -1.81 -17.02 12.49
CA HIS A 19 -1.23 -16.02 13.40
C HIS A 19 -2.07 -14.75 13.54
N MET A 20 -3.00 -14.51 12.61
CA MET A 20 -3.91 -13.36 12.71
C MET A 20 -5.08 -13.65 13.66
N PRO A 21 -5.48 -12.67 14.50
CA PRO A 21 -6.66 -12.82 15.34
C PRO A 21 -7.92 -12.98 14.48
N LYS A 22 -8.80 -13.91 14.87
CA LYS A 22 -10.06 -14.17 14.15
C LYS A 22 -10.95 -12.94 14.07
N ASP A 23 -10.82 -12.03 15.03
CA ASP A 23 -11.58 -10.78 15.11
C ASP A 23 -11.21 -9.76 14.02
N ALA A 24 -10.06 -9.93 13.33
CA ALA A 24 -9.65 -9.06 12.23
C ALA A 24 -10.50 -9.27 10.96
N GLU A 25 -11.21 -10.40 10.83
CA GLU A 25 -12.00 -10.78 9.65
C GLU A 25 -11.26 -10.55 8.32
N ILE A 26 -10.28 -11.41 8.03
CA ILE A 26 -9.54 -11.37 6.77
C ILE A 26 -10.47 -11.72 5.61
N THR A 27 -10.57 -10.84 4.61
CA THR A 27 -11.37 -11.10 3.41
C THR A 27 -10.55 -11.74 2.31
N ARG A 28 -9.34 -11.22 2.06
CA ARG A 28 -8.46 -11.69 0.98
C ARG A 28 -6.99 -11.40 1.27
N ILE A 29 -6.12 -12.25 0.74
CA ILE A 29 -4.66 -12.11 0.80
C ILE A 29 -4.13 -12.11 -0.64
N GLU A 30 -3.55 -11.00 -1.05
CA GLU A 30 -3.04 -10.79 -2.41
C GLU A 30 -1.55 -10.43 -2.42
N PHE A 31 -0.85 -10.91 -3.43
CA PHE A 31 0.54 -10.53 -3.69
C PHE A 31 0.53 -9.33 -4.61
N GLU A 32 0.99 -8.17 -4.13
CA GLU A 32 0.95 -6.93 -4.89
C GLU A 32 2.35 -6.35 -5.05
N GLY A 33 2.92 -6.56 -6.24
CA GLY A 33 4.31 -6.23 -6.52
C GLY A 33 5.23 -6.84 -5.45
N PRO A 34 6.11 -6.06 -4.80
CA PRO A 34 7.03 -6.59 -3.79
C PRO A 34 6.40 -6.76 -2.40
N ARG A 35 5.08 -6.59 -2.25
CA ARG A 35 4.38 -6.56 -0.95
C ARG A 35 3.31 -7.64 -0.88
N LEU A 36 3.04 -8.11 0.34
CA LEU A 36 1.93 -8.98 0.65
C LEU A 36 0.81 -8.14 1.27
N ALA A 37 -0.30 -7.98 0.54
CA ALA A 37 -1.45 -7.20 0.96
C ALA A 37 -2.48 -8.10 1.65
N ILE A 38 -2.79 -7.80 2.91
CA ILE A 38 -3.84 -8.48 3.67
C ILE A 38 -5.02 -7.51 3.78
N TYR A 39 -6.17 -7.91 3.26
CA TYR A 39 -7.40 -7.13 3.35
C TYR A 39 -8.23 -7.60 4.54
N VAL A 40 -8.63 -6.65 5.37
CA VAL A 40 -9.40 -6.89 6.60
C VAL A 40 -10.66 -6.04 6.62
N LYS A 41 -11.69 -6.54 7.30
CA LYS A 41 -12.89 -5.73 7.61
C LYS A 41 -12.72 -4.91 8.87
N ASN A 42 -11.95 -5.40 9.85
CA ASN A 42 -11.77 -4.69 11.11
C ASN A 42 -10.37 -4.06 11.22
N VAL A 43 -10.24 -2.84 10.69
CA VAL A 43 -8.96 -2.10 10.69
C VAL A 43 -8.62 -1.54 12.08
N ASN A 44 -9.62 -1.32 12.94
CA ASN A 44 -9.42 -0.70 14.25
C ASN A 44 -8.57 -1.58 15.18
N LEU A 45 -8.83 -2.89 15.19
CA LEU A 45 -8.08 -3.85 16.01
C LEU A 45 -6.59 -3.88 15.70
N LEU A 46 -6.21 -3.61 14.45
CA LEU A 46 -4.82 -3.63 14.03
C LEU A 46 -4.03 -2.42 14.49
N SER A 47 -4.71 -1.28 14.70
CA SER A 47 -4.05 -0.10 15.26
C SER A 47 -3.67 -0.34 16.74
N GLU A 48 -4.43 -1.17 17.44
CA GLU A 48 -4.21 -1.56 18.84
C GLU A 48 -3.25 -2.76 18.97
N GLN A 49 -3.26 -3.69 18.01
CA GLN A 49 -2.47 -4.94 18.05
C GLN A 49 -1.31 -4.96 17.03
N ASN A 50 -0.47 -3.92 17.01
CA ASN A 50 0.69 -3.82 16.09
C ASN A 50 1.72 -4.96 16.24
N TYR A 51 1.74 -5.67 17.36
CA TYR A 51 2.66 -6.79 17.60
C TYR A 51 2.45 -7.94 16.61
N VAL A 52 1.19 -8.26 16.28
CA VAL A 52 0.82 -9.36 15.37
C VAL A 52 1.47 -9.19 14.01
N VAL A 53 1.44 -7.97 13.47
CA VAL A 53 2.05 -7.66 12.16
C VAL A 53 3.57 -7.89 12.20
N THR A 54 4.19 -7.50 13.30
CA THR A 54 5.64 -7.60 13.48
C THR A 54 6.09 -9.06 13.57
N GLU A 55 5.34 -9.90 14.28
CA GLU A 55 5.58 -11.33 14.38
C GLU A 55 5.48 -12.03 13.01
N ILE A 56 4.42 -11.75 12.25
CA ILE A 56 4.24 -12.36 10.92
C ILE A 56 5.35 -11.91 9.95
N VAL A 57 5.76 -10.64 10.01
CA VAL A 57 6.89 -10.12 9.22
C VAL A 57 8.20 -10.83 9.59
N ASN A 58 8.47 -11.06 10.88
CA ASN A 58 9.65 -11.77 11.34
C ASN A 58 9.63 -13.25 10.95
N LEU A 59 8.46 -13.88 10.90
CA LEU A 59 8.32 -15.29 10.51
C LEU A 59 8.53 -15.46 8.99
N LEU A 60 7.82 -14.66 8.18
CA LEU A 60 7.83 -14.79 6.72
C LEU A 60 9.02 -14.10 6.04
N HIS A 61 9.66 -13.14 6.72
CA HIS A 61 10.69 -12.25 6.16
C HIS A 61 10.23 -11.55 4.88
N LYS A 62 8.92 -11.28 4.76
CA LYS A 62 8.29 -10.60 3.62
C LYS A 62 7.71 -9.27 4.07
N ARG A 63 7.61 -8.32 3.14
CA ARG A 63 7.00 -7.02 3.41
C ARG A 63 5.49 -7.13 3.38
N ILE A 64 4.86 -7.04 4.55
CA ILE A 64 3.41 -7.14 4.71
C ILE A 64 2.80 -5.75 4.81
N VAL A 65 1.63 -5.57 4.20
CA VAL A 65 0.83 -4.35 4.31
C VAL A 65 -0.61 -4.75 4.57
N ILE A 66 -1.24 -4.10 5.55
CA ILE A 66 -2.65 -4.34 5.85
C ILE A 66 -3.49 -3.22 5.27
N ARG A 67 -4.63 -3.60 4.71
CA ARG A 67 -5.56 -2.70 4.02
C ARG A 67 -6.99 -2.97 4.44
N SER A 68 -7.79 -1.93 4.39
CA SER A 68 -9.24 -2.02 4.48
C SER A 68 -9.81 -2.68 3.23
N ASP A 69 -10.74 -3.60 3.41
CA ASP A 69 -11.53 -4.15 2.31
C ASP A 69 -12.28 -3.03 1.54
N GLN A 70 -12.56 -3.23 0.25
CA GLN A 70 -13.32 -2.27 -0.56
C GLN A 70 -14.78 -2.17 -0.10
N SER A 71 -15.37 -3.27 0.38
CA SER A 71 -16.79 -3.33 0.76
C SER A 71 -17.16 -2.46 1.96
N ILE A 72 -16.20 -2.18 2.84
CA ILE A 72 -16.43 -1.41 4.06
C ILE A 72 -16.08 0.07 3.90
N ARG A 73 -15.30 0.42 2.87
CA ARG A 73 -14.82 1.79 2.67
C ARG A 73 -15.96 2.73 2.31
N LEU A 74 -15.96 3.92 2.90
CA LEU A 74 -16.92 4.94 2.50
C LEU A 74 -16.66 5.38 1.05
N PRO A 75 -17.72 5.77 0.31
CA PRO A 75 -17.56 6.42 -0.99
C PRO A 75 -16.65 7.65 -0.89
N GLU A 76 -15.83 7.90 -1.91
CA GLU A 76 -14.82 8.98 -1.91
C GLU A 76 -15.43 10.35 -1.57
N ARG A 77 -16.62 10.65 -2.11
CA ARG A 77 -17.33 11.91 -1.84
C ARG A 77 -17.71 12.07 -0.36
N GLU A 78 -18.21 11.01 0.26
CA GLU A 78 -18.58 11.04 1.68
C GLU A 78 -17.33 11.09 2.56
N ALA A 79 -16.32 10.28 2.23
CA ALA A 79 -15.04 10.28 2.92
C ALA A 79 -14.37 11.66 2.89
N GLU A 80 -14.43 12.37 1.75
CA GLU A 80 -13.88 13.73 1.64
C GLU A 80 -14.57 14.70 2.61
N VAL A 81 -15.90 14.63 2.72
CA VAL A 81 -16.68 15.47 3.65
C VAL A 81 -16.30 15.17 5.10
N TYR A 82 -16.18 13.89 5.47
CA TYR A 82 -15.74 13.50 6.81
C TYR A 82 -14.31 13.98 7.12
N ILE A 83 -13.38 13.80 6.18
CA ILE A 83 -11.99 14.24 6.35
C ILE A 83 -11.91 15.76 6.55
N ARG A 84 -12.65 16.54 5.76
CA ARG A 84 -12.69 18.00 5.90
C ARG A 84 -13.30 18.47 7.23
N LYS A 85 -14.20 17.68 7.82
CA LYS A 85 -14.79 17.95 9.14
C LYS A 85 -13.86 17.58 10.29
N LEU A 86 -13.13 16.47 10.16
CA LEU A 86 -12.23 15.96 11.20
C LEU A 86 -10.91 16.74 11.26
N VAL A 87 -10.38 17.16 10.11
CA VAL A 87 -9.13 17.91 10.04
C VAL A 87 -9.39 19.38 10.41
N PRO A 88 -8.67 19.95 11.41
CA PRO A 88 -8.86 21.34 11.79
C PRO A 88 -8.64 22.31 10.61
N ALA A 89 -9.47 23.34 10.49
CA ALA A 89 -9.35 24.36 9.44
C ALA A 89 -7.96 25.04 9.44
N GLU A 90 -7.32 25.14 10.61
CA GLU A 90 -5.97 25.66 10.79
C GLU A 90 -4.88 24.92 9.99
N ALA A 91 -5.13 23.65 9.63
CA ALA A 91 -4.19 22.88 8.84
C ALA A 91 -4.09 23.36 7.38
N GLU A 92 -5.10 24.09 6.90
CA GLU A 92 -5.26 24.56 5.53
C GLU A 92 -5.07 23.43 4.50
N VAL A 93 -6.06 22.53 4.45
CA VAL A 93 -6.10 21.44 3.47
C VAL A 93 -6.26 22.00 2.07
N THR A 94 -5.26 21.75 1.22
CA THR A 94 -5.20 22.24 -0.16
C THR A 94 -5.82 21.24 -1.14
N ALA A 95 -5.55 19.95 -0.96
CA ALA A 95 -6.07 18.89 -1.84
C ALA A 95 -6.27 17.57 -1.09
N ILE A 96 -7.24 16.79 -1.54
CA ILE A 96 -7.49 15.42 -1.08
C ILE A 96 -7.55 14.54 -2.33
N ASN A 97 -6.69 13.53 -2.39
CA ASN A 97 -6.63 12.58 -3.51
C ASN A 97 -6.80 11.16 -2.98
N PHE A 98 -7.68 10.39 -3.59
CA PHE A 98 -7.89 8.99 -3.21
C PHE A 98 -7.04 8.07 -4.09
N ASP A 99 -6.58 6.96 -3.51
CA ASP A 99 -5.98 5.84 -4.23
C ASP A 99 -6.81 4.57 -3.91
N PRO A 100 -7.82 4.25 -4.73
CA PRO A 100 -8.71 3.13 -4.48
C PRO A 100 -8.00 1.77 -4.54
N SER A 101 -6.90 1.66 -5.33
CA SER A 101 -6.11 0.45 -5.45
C SER A 101 -5.42 0.09 -4.12
N LEU A 102 -4.85 1.09 -3.45
CA LEU A 102 -4.17 0.92 -2.16
C LEU A 102 -5.09 1.09 -0.95
N GLY A 103 -6.26 1.73 -1.12
CA GLY A 103 -7.12 2.13 0.00
C GLY A 103 -6.54 3.27 0.82
N GLU A 104 -5.73 4.11 0.19
CA GLU A 104 -5.08 5.25 0.82
C GLU A 104 -5.77 6.56 0.39
N VAL A 105 -5.82 7.53 1.30
CA VAL A 105 -6.25 8.90 1.01
C VAL A 105 -5.10 9.85 1.31
N VAL A 106 -4.63 10.56 0.29
CA VAL A 106 -3.55 11.52 0.38
C VAL A 106 -4.13 12.90 0.63
N VAL A 107 -3.86 13.45 1.82
CA VAL A 107 -4.32 14.78 2.22
C VAL A 107 -3.14 15.73 2.20
N GLU A 108 -3.20 16.76 1.35
CA GLU A 108 -2.18 17.80 1.26
C GLU A 108 -2.60 19.00 2.12
N ALA A 109 -1.78 19.35 3.10
CA ALA A 109 -2.04 20.46 4.04
C ALA A 109 -0.81 21.36 4.16
N LYS A 110 -1.00 22.68 4.34
CA LYS A 110 0.16 23.58 4.57
C LYS A 110 0.87 23.29 5.89
N LYS A 111 0.08 22.94 6.92
CA LYS A 111 0.57 22.59 8.26
C LYS A 111 0.24 21.11 8.58
N PRO A 112 1.06 20.14 8.10
CA PRO A 112 0.77 18.72 8.28
C PRO A 112 0.76 18.31 9.78
N GLY A 113 1.55 18.95 10.63
CA GLY A 113 1.56 18.64 12.07
C GLY A 113 0.21 18.87 12.77
N VAL A 114 -0.52 19.93 12.37
CA VAL A 114 -1.87 20.20 12.90
C VAL A 114 -2.88 19.19 12.34
N ALA A 115 -2.73 18.79 11.07
CA ALA A 115 -3.62 17.80 10.45
C ALA A 115 -3.48 16.39 11.03
N ILE A 116 -2.29 16.00 11.53
CA ILE A 116 -2.06 14.71 12.19
C ILE A 116 -2.72 14.69 13.58
N GLY A 117 -2.73 15.83 14.27
CA GLY A 117 -3.16 15.94 15.66
C GLY A 117 -2.12 15.40 16.65
N LYS A 118 -2.37 15.60 17.95
CA LYS A 118 -1.54 15.00 19.01
C LYS A 118 -1.63 13.49 18.93
N GLU A 119 -0.48 12.81 18.96
CA GLU A 119 -0.36 11.34 18.90
C GLU A 119 -1.15 10.68 17.75
N ALA A 120 -1.25 11.37 16.59
CA ALA A 120 -1.99 10.86 15.44
C ALA A 120 -3.49 10.59 15.68
N ALA A 121 -4.10 11.24 16.68
CA ALA A 121 -5.52 11.07 17.00
C ALA A 121 -6.44 11.33 15.80
N VAL A 122 -6.14 12.35 14.98
CA VAL A 122 -6.96 12.67 13.79
C VAL A 122 -6.80 11.57 12.72
N LEU A 123 -5.60 11.04 12.52
CA LEU A 123 -5.38 9.92 11.60
C LEU A 123 -6.20 8.69 12.03
N GLN A 124 -6.18 8.35 13.32
CA GLN A 124 -6.94 7.22 13.85
C GLN A 124 -8.45 7.43 13.71
N GLN A 125 -8.95 8.64 13.98
CA GLN A 125 -10.37 8.97 13.77
C GLN A 125 -10.77 8.87 12.30
N VAL A 126 -9.95 9.37 11.37
CA VAL A 126 -10.22 9.25 9.93
C VAL A 126 -10.28 7.78 9.51
N VAL A 127 -9.36 6.94 9.99
CA VAL A 127 -9.40 5.48 9.73
C VAL A 127 -10.67 4.86 10.30
N LYS A 128 -11.06 5.23 11.53
CA LYS A 128 -12.23 4.65 12.20
C LYS A 128 -13.54 4.99 11.48
N GLU A 129 -13.70 6.25 11.06
CA GLU A 129 -14.93 6.74 10.43
C GLU A 129 -15.00 6.38 8.94
N THR A 130 -13.91 6.59 8.20
CA THR A 130 -13.92 6.44 6.73
C THR A 130 -13.41 5.09 6.26
N ARG A 131 -12.65 4.37 7.09
CA ARG A 131 -11.90 3.13 6.78
C ARG A 131 -10.87 3.30 5.67
N TRP A 132 -10.62 4.53 5.23
CA TRP A 132 -9.49 4.86 4.36
C TRP A 132 -8.24 5.07 5.19
N ARG A 133 -7.08 4.72 4.65
CA ARG A 133 -5.80 4.98 5.31
C ARG A 133 -5.30 6.38 4.97
N PRO A 134 -5.31 7.34 5.91
CA PRO A 134 -4.85 8.69 5.64
C PRO A 134 -3.33 8.77 5.55
N ARG A 135 -2.86 9.48 4.54
CA ARG A 135 -1.47 9.87 4.35
C ARG A 135 -1.41 11.38 4.21
N ILE A 136 -0.94 12.04 5.27
CA ILE A 136 -0.83 13.50 5.30
C ILE A 136 0.52 13.90 4.71
N LEU A 137 0.47 14.79 3.71
CA LEU A 137 1.64 15.37 3.06
C LEU A 137 1.60 16.90 3.20
N ARG A 138 2.78 17.52 3.17
CA ARG A 138 2.88 18.97 3.10
C ARG A 138 2.47 19.43 1.70
N ALA A 139 1.58 20.42 1.62
CA ALA A 139 1.22 21.05 0.36
C ALA A 139 2.48 21.66 -0.29
N PRO A 140 2.78 21.37 -1.57
CA PRO A 140 3.92 21.95 -2.24
C PRO A 140 3.69 23.46 -2.45
N PRO A 141 4.73 24.30 -2.36
CA PRO A 141 4.59 25.75 -2.54
C PRO A 141 4.20 26.12 -3.98
N LEU A 142 4.60 25.30 -4.96
CA LEU A 142 4.26 25.47 -6.37
C LEU A 142 3.48 24.25 -6.85
N HIS A 143 2.39 24.50 -7.56
CA HIS A 143 1.59 23.45 -8.15
C HIS A 143 2.27 22.91 -9.42
N SER A 144 2.50 21.59 -9.46
CA SER A 144 3.05 20.92 -10.64
C SER A 144 1.94 20.22 -11.42
N LYS A 145 1.75 20.63 -12.67
CA LYS A 145 0.81 19.99 -13.61
C LYS A 145 1.14 18.51 -13.84
N ILE A 146 2.43 18.15 -13.84
CA ILE A 146 2.88 16.78 -14.04
C ILE A 146 2.39 15.91 -12.87
N ILE A 147 2.58 16.36 -11.62
CA ILE A 147 2.15 15.61 -10.44
C ILE A 147 0.63 15.43 -10.42
N ALA A 148 -0.13 16.49 -10.73
CA ALA A 148 -1.59 16.42 -10.82
C ALA A 148 -2.05 15.42 -11.89
N SER A 149 -1.45 15.47 -13.08
CA SER A 149 -1.74 14.54 -14.18
C SER A 149 -1.41 13.09 -13.80
N THR A 150 -0.22 12.83 -13.23
CA THR A 150 0.16 11.49 -12.78
C THR A 150 -0.81 10.95 -11.73
N ARG A 151 -1.23 11.76 -10.76
CA ARG A 151 -2.22 11.34 -9.76
C ARG A 151 -3.57 11.03 -10.36
N HIS A 152 -4.02 11.84 -11.31
CA HIS A 152 -5.27 11.58 -12.03
C HIS A 152 -5.21 10.25 -12.79
N ILE A 153 -4.12 9.98 -13.52
CA ILE A 153 -3.91 8.70 -14.22
C ILE A 153 -3.92 7.53 -13.22
N LEU A 154 -3.23 7.66 -12.08
CA LEU A 154 -3.19 6.60 -11.06
C LEU A 154 -4.56 6.32 -10.42
N HIS A 155 -5.43 7.31 -10.35
CA HIS A 155 -6.80 7.17 -9.84
C HIS A 155 -7.71 6.53 -10.89
N THR A 156 -7.71 7.06 -12.12
CA THR A 156 -8.52 6.56 -13.24
C THR A 156 -8.15 5.12 -13.61
N GLU A 157 -6.86 4.79 -13.71
CA GLU A 157 -6.37 3.46 -14.10
C GLU A 157 -6.16 2.51 -12.91
N SER A 158 -6.91 2.71 -11.83
CA SER A 158 -6.72 1.96 -10.59
C SER A 158 -7.01 0.46 -10.73
N GLU A 159 -7.99 0.07 -11.55
CA GLU A 159 -8.30 -1.33 -11.83
C GLU A 159 -7.19 -2.05 -12.59
N GLU A 160 -6.68 -1.43 -13.67
CA GLU A 160 -5.57 -1.97 -14.45
C GLU A 160 -4.32 -2.08 -13.58
N ARG A 161 -4.03 -1.04 -12.80
CA ARG A 161 -2.90 -1.04 -11.87
C ARG A 161 -2.99 -2.18 -10.86
N SER A 162 -4.16 -2.45 -10.28
CA SER A 162 -4.35 -3.58 -9.36
C SER A 162 -4.06 -4.92 -10.03
N ARG A 163 -4.47 -5.10 -11.30
CA ARG A 163 -4.14 -6.31 -12.08
C ARG A 163 -2.64 -6.46 -12.31
N ILE A 164 -1.96 -5.39 -12.75
CA ILE A 164 -0.52 -5.39 -12.97
C ILE A 164 0.23 -5.70 -11.67
N LEU A 165 -0.17 -5.11 -10.54
CA LEU A 165 0.45 -5.37 -9.24
C LEU A 165 0.29 -6.83 -8.84
N ARG A 166 -0.87 -7.44 -9.10
CA ARG A 166 -1.11 -8.86 -8.84
C ARG A 166 -0.20 -9.75 -9.69
N ASP A 167 -0.14 -9.50 -11.00
CA ASP A 167 0.70 -10.27 -11.91
C ASP A 167 2.20 -10.16 -11.56
N VAL A 168 2.66 -8.97 -11.20
CA VAL A 168 4.04 -8.75 -10.77
C VAL A 168 4.31 -9.42 -9.42
N GLY A 169 3.37 -9.34 -8.47
CA GLY A 169 3.49 -9.97 -7.17
C GLY A 169 3.61 -11.49 -7.29
N GLU A 170 2.72 -12.09 -8.06
CA GLU A 170 2.75 -13.51 -8.40
C GLU A 170 4.12 -13.95 -8.96
N ARG A 171 4.73 -13.14 -9.85
CA ARG A 171 6.08 -13.41 -10.37
C ARG A 171 7.19 -13.25 -9.34
N ILE A 172 7.08 -12.31 -8.40
CA ILE A 172 8.10 -12.04 -7.36
C ILE A 172 8.11 -13.15 -6.30
N PHE A 173 6.93 -13.58 -5.86
CA PHE A 173 6.79 -14.56 -4.77
C PHE A 173 6.83 -16.02 -5.24
N ARG A 174 7.13 -16.24 -6.53
CA ARG A 174 7.29 -17.59 -7.09
C ARG A 174 8.41 -18.38 -6.38
N PRO A 175 8.29 -19.70 -6.26
CA PRO A 175 9.37 -20.54 -5.75
C PRO A 175 10.63 -20.40 -6.61
N THR A 176 11.79 -20.44 -5.96
CA THR A 176 13.08 -20.48 -6.66
C THR A 176 13.26 -21.86 -7.29
N PHE A 177 13.53 -21.89 -8.60
CA PHE A 177 13.78 -23.14 -9.32
C PHE A 177 15.17 -23.71 -9.02
N THR A 178 16.16 -22.84 -8.78
CA THR A 178 17.55 -23.21 -8.50
C THR A 178 18.11 -22.25 -7.45
N LYS A 179 18.97 -22.74 -6.55
CA LYS A 179 19.76 -21.86 -5.68
C LYS A 179 20.74 -21.06 -6.55
N ALA A 180 20.87 -19.75 -6.32
CA ALA A 180 21.74 -18.89 -7.13
C ALA A 180 23.19 -19.43 -7.10
N GLY A 181 23.72 -19.81 -8.26
CA GLY A 181 25.08 -20.37 -8.38
C GLY A 181 26.13 -19.29 -8.68
N TYR A 182 25.85 -18.41 -9.64
CA TYR A 182 26.69 -17.27 -9.98
C TYR A 182 25.84 -16.06 -10.36
N VAL A 183 26.35 -14.85 -10.12
CA VAL A 183 25.76 -13.58 -10.56
C VAL A 183 26.61 -13.06 -11.71
N ARG A 184 25.99 -12.66 -12.83
CA ARG A 184 26.69 -12.11 -13.99
C ARG A 184 26.12 -10.74 -14.29
N LEU A 185 26.99 -9.76 -14.46
CA LEU A 185 26.61 -8.44 -14.96
C LEU A 185 26.95 -8.35 -16.45
N ILE A 186 25.97 -7.99 -17.28
CA ILE A 186 26.13 -7.73 -18.71
C ILE A 186 25.93 -6.24 -18.95
N THR A 187 26.96 -5.61 -19.52
CA THR A 187 27.01 -4.19 -19.83
C THR A 187 26.43 -3.94 -21.22
N LEU A 188 25.33 -3.20 -21.32
CA LEU A 188 24.64 -2.95 -22.60
C LEU A 188 24.88 -1.54 -23.15
N GLY A 189 25.36 -0.60 -22.32
CA GLY A 189 25.72 0.76 -22.72
C GLY A 189 26.22 1.61 -21.55
N ALA A 190 26.88 2.74 -21.85
CA ALA A 190 27.54 3.64 -20.89
C ALA A 190 28.76 3.04 -20.15
N PHE A 191 29.42 2.06 -20.75
CA PHE A 191 30.72 1.57 -20.29
C PHE A 191 31.77 2.03 -21.31
N HIS A 192 32.65 2.93 -20.90
CA HIS A 192 33.60 3.68 -21.77
C HIS A 192 32.96 4.68 -22.75
N GLU A 193 31.72 5.08 -22.52
CA GLU A 193 31.03 6.11 -23.32
C GLU A 193 30.00 6.85 -22.47
N VAL A 194 29.55 8.01 -22.93
CA VAL A 194 28.51 8.80 -22.27
C VAL A 194 27.18 8.65 -23.01
N GLY A 195 26.13 8.28 -22.26
CA GLY A 195 24.77 8.10 -22.77
C GLY A 195 24.32 6.64 -22.80
N ARG A 196 23.02 6.42 -23.02
CA ARG A 196 22.38 5.08 -23.18
C ARG A 196 22.76 4.04 -22.09
N ALA A 197 22.79 4.47 -20.84
CA ALA A 197 23.13 3.60 -19.72
C ALA A 197 22.13 2.44 -19.57
N ALA A 198 22.62 1.22 -19.72
CA ALA A 198 21.83 0.00 -19.56
C ALA A 198 22.71 -1.15 -19.06
N MET A 199 22.21 -1.89 -18.08
CA MET A 199 22.86 -3.07 -17.52
C MET A 199 21.82 -4.16 -17.25
N LEU A 200 22.24 -5.40 -17.44
CA LEU A 200 21.46 -6.58 -17.09
C LEU A 200 22.24 -7.35 -16.01
N ILE A 201 21.57 -7.61 -14.88
CA ILE A 201 22.10 -8.31 -13.71
C ILE A 201 21.38 -9.65 -13.59
#